data_AF-A0A1M6ZJ62-F1
#
_entry.id   AF-A0A1M6ZJ62-F1
#
_cell.length_a   1.000
_cell.length_b   1.000
_cell.length_c   1.000
_cell.angle_alpha   90.00
_cell.angle_beta   90.00
_cell.angle_gamma   90.00
#
_symmetry.space_group_name_H-M   'P 1'
#
loop_
_entity.id
_entity.type
_entity.pdbx_description
1 polymer ?
#
loop_
_entity_poly.entity_id
_entity_poly.type
_entity_poly.pdbx_seq_one_letter_code
_entity_poly.pdbx_strand_id
1 'polypeptide(L)'
;MKHLVFFVALLLATPLFAYDGDMDTYHEFKEDLSLARDGYIACLNMAMESANESTEGSLEGWFELRSKGGARSWMQLDFEAPDLKFLKMEEIPYGFKLKGLHGAYKIDVEIRVVTRDTDIFYDVKYNKASNAAGKEIFGEVFRNDRVVFYDESSPCKRKAVTCINEYSRGTMGK
;
A
#
# COMPACT_ATOMS: atom_id res chain seq x y z
N MET A 1 -60.55 -25.01 -28.31
CA MET A 1 -60.07 -26.09 -27.42
C MET A 1 -58.55 -26.10 -27.53
N LYS A 2 -57.81 -25.60 -26.51
CA LYS A 2 -57.21 -26.39 -25.41
C LYS A 2 -56.40 -27.58 -25.98
N HIS A 3 -55.08 -27.74 -25.85
CA HIS A 3 -54.12 -27.59 -24.73
C HIS A 3 -52.70 -27.39 -25.32
N LEU A 4 -51.83 -26.48 -24.86
CA LEU A 4 -50.97 -26.51 -23.65
C LEU A 4 -49.91 -27.63 -23.67
N VAL A 5 -48.62 -27.25 -23.62
CA VAL A 5 -47.41 -27.86 -22.99
C VAL A 5 -46.20 -27.21 -23.67
N PHE A 6 -45.67 -26.08 -23.19
CA PHE A 6 -44.68 -25.98 -22.11
C PHE A 6 -43.48 -26.92 -22.31
N PHE A 7 -42.63 -26.63 -23.30
CA PHE A 7 -41.27 -27.16 -23.36
C PHE A 7 -40.27 -26.11 -22.89
N VAL A 8 -40.15 -26.05 -21.57
CA VAL A 8 -38.88 -26.08 -20.85
C VAL A 8 -37.89 -24.98 -21.24
N ALA A 9 -38.07 -23.82 -20.60
CA ALA A 9 -36.98 -22.90 -20.27
C ALA A 9 -36.00 -23.60 -19.32
N LEU A 10 -35.01 -24.32 -19.86
CA LEU A 10 -33.88 -24.90 -19.09
C LEU A 10 -32.61 -24.04 -19.22
N LEU A 11 -32.74 -22.71 -19.17
CA LEU A 11 -31.61 -21.78 -19.26
C LEU A 11 -31.59 -20.72 -18.14
N LEU A 12 -32.36 -20.93 -17.07
CA LEU A 12 -32.43 -19.99 -15.94
C LEU A 12 -32.30 -20.72 -14.60
N ALA A 13 -31.27 -21.55 -14.47
CA ALA A 13 -30.82 -22.02 -13.17
C ALA A 13 -29.30 -22.26 -13.20
N THR A 14 -28.53 -21.22 -13.54
CA THR A 14 -27.21 -21.11 -12.92
C THR A 14 -27.47 -20.86 -11.44
N PRO A 15 -26.90 -21.67 -10.52
CA PRO A 15 -27.05 -21.39 -9.11
C PRO A 15 -26.34 -20.07 -8.82
N LEU A 16 -27.11 -19.00 -8.64
CA LEU A 16 -26.71 -17.74 -8.00
C LEU A 16 -26.55 -17.97 -6.49
N PHE A 17 -25.79 -19.01 -6.12
CA PHE A 17 -25.51 -19.40 -4.74
C PHE A 17 -24.00 -19.60 -4.59
N ALA A 18 -23.27 -18.49 -4.57
CA ALA A 18 -21.91 -18.36 -3.99
C ALA A 18 -21.40 -16.90 -3.89
N TYR A 19 -22.16 -15.87 -4.28
CA TYR A 19 -21.67 -14.50 -4.43
C TYR A 19 -22.15 -13.57 -3.30
N ASP A 20 -21.93 -13.96 -2.05
CA ASP A 20 -22.21 -13.10 -0.89
C ASP A 20 -21.07 -13.25 0.15
N GLY A 21 -20.69 -14.51 0.46
CA GLY A 21 -19.56 -14.78 1.36
C GLY A 21 -18.17 -14.36 0.84
N ASP A 22 -17.99 -14.19 -0.48
CA ASP A 22 -16.74 -13.67 -1.04
C ASP A 22 -16.66 -12.15 -0.95
N MET A 23 -17.79 -11.43 -1.03
CA MET A 23 -17.80 -9.97 -0.93
C MET A 23 -17.53 -9.50 0.50
N ASP A 24 -18.09 -10.18 1.51
CA ASP A 24 -17.75 -9.90 2.92
C ASP A 24 -16.25 -10.13 3.18
N THR A 25 -15.73 -11.28 2.77
CA THR A 25 -14.30 -11.62 2.88
C THR A 25 -13.42 -10.59 2.16
N TYR A 26 -13.83 -10.17 0.96
CA TYR A 26 -13.15 -9.13 0.18
C TYR A 26 -13.12 -7.80 0.93
N HIS A 27 -14.28 -7.33 1.42
CA HIS A 27 -14.37 -6.05 2.12
C HIS A 27 -13.58 -6.05 3.42
N GLU A 28 -13.72 -7.10 4.24
CA GLU A 28 -12.96 -7.25 5.49
C GLU A 28 -11.44 -7.28 5.24
N PHE A 29 -10.99 -8.01 4.22
CA PHE A 29 -9.56 -8.07 3.91
C PHE A 29 -9.02 -6.76 3.35
N LYS A 30 -9.81 -6.05 2.53
CA LYS A 30 -9.47 -4.72 2.01
C LYS A 30 -9.45 -3.67 3.11
N GLU A 31 -10.33 -3.78 4.10
CA GLU A 31 -10.36 -2.91 5.27
C GLU A 31 -9.10 -3.07 6.11
N ASP A 32 -8.69 -4.31 6.43
CA ASP A 32 -7.43 -4.60 7.13
C ASP A 32 -6.21 -4.02 6.38
N LEU A 33 -6.16 -4.20 5.06
CA LEU A 33 -5.11 -3.61 4.21
C LEU A 33 -5.12 -2.08 4.25
N SER A 34 -6.31 -1.48 4.21
CA SER A 34 -6.48 -0.02 4.23
C SER A 34 -6.12 0.56 5.59
N LEU A 35 -6.49 -0.10 6.69
CA LEU A 35 -6.13 0.29 8.04
C LEU A 35 -4.60 0.27 8.24
N ALA A 36 -3.92 -0.77 7.76
CA ALA A 36 -2.47 -0.84 7.79
C ALA A 36 -1.81 0.30 6.99
N ARG A 37 -2.35 0.61 5.80
CA ARG A 37 -1.88 1.73 4.95
C ARG A 37 -2.11 3.05 5.67
N ASP A 38 -3.34 3.36 6.02
CA ASP A 38 -3.76 4.68 6.48
C ASP A 38 -3.15 5.02 7.84
N GLY A 39 -3.04 4.04 8.75
CA GLY A 39 -2.34 4.23 10.02
C GLY A 39 -0.88 4.62 9.83
N TYR A 40 -0.14 3.91 8.97
CA TYR A 40 1.25 4.24 8.70
C TYR A 40 1.41 5.60 8.01
N ILE A 41 0.53 5.89 7.04
CA ILE A 41 0.56 7.13 6.26
C ILE A 41 0.21 8.35 7.13
N ALA A 42 -0.71 8.21 8.08
CA ALA A 42 -1.01 9.28 9.03
C ALA A 42 0.22 9.67 9.86
N CYS A 43 0.90 8.70 10.47
CA CYS A 43 2.13 8.95 11.22
C CYS A 43 3.26 9.50 10.32
N LEU A 44 3.38 9.00 9.09
CA LEU A 44 4.36 9.51 8.13
C LEU A 44 4.08 10.98 7.77
N ASN A 45 2.83 11.34 7.52
CA ASN A 45 2.43 12.72 7.21
C ASN A 45 2.71 13.66 8.38
N MET A 46 2.40 13.24 9.62
CA MET A 46 2.75 14.02 10.81
C MET A 46 4.26 14.22 10.94
N ALA A 47 5.05 13.17 10.71
CA ALA A 47 6.51 13.28 10.74
C ALA A 47 7.07 14.18 9.62
N MET A 48 6.46 14.17 8.44
CA MET A 48 6.79 15.09 7.34
C MET A 48 6.46 16.54 7.71
N GLU A 49 5.28 16.79 8.26
CA GLU A 49 4.86 18.11 8.71
C GLU A 49 5.80 18.66 9.77
N SER A 50 6.05 17.90 10.84
CA SER A 50 6.94 18.31 11.93
C SER A 50 8.38 18.53 11.48
N ALA A 51 8.89 17.73 10.54
CA ALA A 51 10.22 17.96 9.99
C ALA A 51 10.30 19.27 9.20
N ASN A 52 9.21 19.70 8.57
CA ASN A 52 9.16 20.89 7.71
C ASN A 52 8.69 22.16 8.43
N GLU A 53 8.23 22.08 9.68
CA GLU A 53 7.74 23.22 10.49
C GLU A 53 8.73 24.40 10.51
N SER A 54 10.03 24.12 10.60
CA SER A 54 11.09 25.14 10.66
C SER A 54 11.54 25.67 9.30
N THR A 55 11.02 25.11 8.21
CA THR A 55 11.54 25.36 6.85
C THR A 55 10.56 26.13 5.95
N GLU A 56 9.65 26.91 6.56
CA GLU A 56 8.67 27.83 5.94
C GLU A 56 8.37 27.57 4.45
N GLY A 57 7.53 26.56 4.19
CA GLY A 57 7.04 26.26 2.83
C GLY A 57 8.00 25.46 1.95
N SER A 58 9.20 25.13 2.42
CA SER A 58 10.07 24.14 1.78
C SER A 58 9.89 22.75 2.40
N LEU A 59 10.25 21.71 1.65
CA LEU A 59 10.19 20.31 2.08
C LEU A 59 11.54 19.80 2.59
N GLU A 60 12.52 20.70 2.72
CA GLU A 60 13.93 20.40 2.96
C GLU A 60 14.15 19.68 4.28
N GLY A 61 13.41 20.05 5.33
CA GLY A 61 13.54 19.45 6.66
C GLY A 61 13.27 17.93 6.64
N TRP A 62 12.20 17.50 5.97
CA TRP A 62 11.89 16.07 5.79
C TRP A 62 12.99 15.34 5.02
N PHE A 63 13.46 15.92 3.92
CA PHE A 63 14.52 15.31 3.12
C PHE A 63 15.84 15.19 3.88
N GLU A 64 16.22 16.22 4.63
CA GLU A 64 17.37 16.19 5.49
C GLU A 64 17.26 15.08 6.56
N LEU A 65 16.12 15.01 7.25
CA LEU A 65 15.85 14.00 8.28
C LEU A 65 16.06 12.60 7.71
N ARG A 66 15.45 12.30 6.58
CA ARG A 66 15.56 11.01 5.89
C ARG A 66 16.97 10.75 5.36
N SER A 67 17.68 11.77 4.88
CA SER A 67 19.06 11.66 4.40
C SER A 67 20.05 11.25 5.51
N LYS A 68 19.73 11.63 6.75
CA LYS A 68 20.46 11.29 7.98
C LYS A 68 19.96 9.98 8.62
N GLY A 69 19.00 9.30 8.00
CA GLY A 69 18.48 8.01 8.46
C GLY A 69 17.28 8.08 9.41
N GLY A 70 16.64 9.24 9.55
CA GLY A 70 15.40 9.40 10.33
C GLY A 70 14.19 8.74 9.67
N ALA A 71 13.13 8.53 10.45
CA ALA A 71 11.90 7.83 10.04
C ALA A 71 12.17 6.45 9.40
N ARG A 72 13.26 5.79 9.80
CA ARG A 72 13.64 4.45 9.36
C ARG A 72 12.84 3.38 10.08
N SER A 73 12.54 3.60 11.36
CA SER A 73 11.74 2.72 12.20
C SER A 73 10.41 3.36 12.57
N TRP A 74 9.45 2.54 12.95
CA TRP A 74 8.14 2.91 13.52
C TRP A 74 8.30 3.73 14.79
N MET A 75 9.28 3.40 15.63
CA MET A 75 9.60 4.18 16.83
C MET A 75 9.99 5.64 16.51
N GLN A 76 10.62 5.89 15.36
CA GLN A 76 10.95 7.26 14.93
C GLN A 76 9.78 8.00 14.30
N LEU A 77 8.68 7.29 14.02
CA LEU A 77 7.44 7.82 13.47
C LEU A 77 6.33 7.89 14.52
N ASP A 78 6.62 7.48 15.77
CA ASP A 78 5.62 7.23 16.81
C ASP A 78 4.45 6.37 16.29
N PHE A 79 4.77 5.40 15.42
CA PHE A 79 3.80 4.50 14.82
C PHE A 79 3.67 3.23 15.66
N GLU A 80 2.45 2.90 16.04
CA GLU A 80 2.09 1.62 16.60
C GLU A 80 1.26 0.85 15.57
N ALA A 81 1.64 -0.40 15.31
CA ALA A 81 0.89 -1.23 14.36
C ALA A 81 -0.54 -1.44 14.89
N PRO A 82 -1.57 -1.20 14.05
CA PRO A 82 -2.94 -1.48 14.44
C PRO A 82 -3.12 -2.99 14.67
N ASP A 83 -4.10 -3.34 15.49
CA ASP A 83 -4.56 -4.73 15.57
C ASP A 83 -5.34 -5.06 14.30
N LEU A 84 -4.91 -6.10 13.60
CA LEU A 84 -5.43 -6.50 12.29
C LEU A 84 -5.97 -7.92 12.40
N LYS A 85 -7.17 -8.16 11.87
CA LYS A 85 -7.90 -9.41 12.09
C LYS A 85 -7.32 -10.58 11.28
N PHE A 86 -6.84 -10.29 10.06
CA PHE A 86 -6.40 -11.28 9.07
C PHE A 86 -4.96 -11.07 8.59
N LEU A 87 -4.37 -9.93 8.95
CA LEU A 87 -3.01 -9.55 8.59
C LEU A 87 -2.11 -9.51 9.82
N LYS A 88 -0.84 -9.82 9.60
CA LYS A 88 0.24 -9.49 10.51
C LYS A 88 1.11 -8.42 9.87
N MET A 89 1.34 -7.34 10.60
CA MET A 89 2.24 -6.26 10.21
C MET A 89 3.54 -6.37 10.98
N GLU A 90 4.67 -6.33 10.27
CA GLU A 90 6.01 -6.36 10.86
C GLU A 90 6.83 -5.19 10.34
N GLU A 91 7.64 -4.60 11.22
CA GLU A 91 8.50 -3.49 10.85
C GLU A 91 9.60 -3.94 9.88
N ILE A 92 9.83 -3.13 8.85
CA ILE A 92 11.06 -3.15 8.05
C ILE A 92 11.55 -1.70 7.88
N PRO A 93 12.83 -1.48 7.53
CA PRO A 93 13.32 -0.13 7.29
C PRO A 93 12.47 0.64 6.27
N TYR A 94 11.97 1.81 6.68
CA TYR A 94 11.18 2.73 5.85
C TYR A 94 9.85 2.15 5.34
N GLY A 95 9.25 1.23 6.08
CA GLY A 95 7.97 0.68 5.72
C GLY A 95 7.59 -0.49 6.59
N PHE A 96 6.98 -1.50 5.99
CA PHE A 96 6.47 -2.65 6.72
C PHE A 96 6.28 -3.87 5.83
N LYS A 97 6.24 -5.04 6.45
CA LYS A 97 5.86 -6.30 5.83
C LYS A 97 4.42 -6.63 6.24
N LEU A 98 3.60 -7.03 5.27
CA LEU A 98 2.27 -7.59 5.54
C LEU A 98 2.24 -9.06 5.13
N LYS A 99 1.75 -9.89 6.05
CA LYS A 99 1.50 -11.31 5.79
C LYS A 99 0.15 -11.70 6.34
N GLY A 100 -0.69 -12.30 5.52
CA GLY A 100 -2.02 -12.68 5.96
C GLY A 100 -2.79 -13.53 4.97
N LEU A 101 -3.94 -14.01 5.44
CA LEU A 101 -4.85 -14.87 4.71
C LEU A 101 -6.28 -14.62 5.19
N HIS A 102 -7.18 -14.36 4.27
CA HIS A 102 -8.62 -14.38 4.52
C HIS A 102 -9.35 -14.98 3.32
N GLY A 103 -10.11 -16.05 3.54
CA GLY A 103 -10.73 -16.83 2.47
C GLY A 103 -9.74 -17.18 1.34
N ALA A 104 -10.01 -16.66 0.13
CA ALA A 104 -9.18 -16.87 -1.05
C ALA A 104 -7.97 -15.91 -1.17
N TYR A 105 -7.89 -14.86 -0.35
CA TYR A 105 -6.86 -13.82 -0.46
C TYR A 105 -5.66 -14.14 0.41
N LYS A 106 -4.47 -14.30 -0.21
CA LYS A 106 -3.23 -14.57 0.53
C LYS A 106 -2.14 -13.60 0.11
N ILE A 107 -1.55 -12.91 1.09
CA ILE A 107 -0.44 -11.99 0.86
C ILE A 107 0.76 -12.29 1.77
N ASP A 108 1.95 -12.05 1.22
CA ASP A 108 3.24 -11.98 1.90
C ASP A 108 4.08 -10.98 1.09
N VAL A 109 4.13 -9.75 1.57
CA VAL A 109 4.65 -8.59 0.83
C VAL A 109 5.52 -7.71 1.72
N GLU A 110 6.61 -7.22 1.16
CA GLU A 110 7.42 -6.15 1.74
C GLU A 110 7.08 -4.84 1.04
N ILE A 111 6.75 -3.81 1.82
CA ILE A 111 6.30 -2.52 1.34
C ILE A 111 7.26 -1.48 1.86
N ARG A 112 8.03 -0.89 0.96
CA ARG A 112 8.86 0.27 1.28
C ARG A 112 8.13 1.53 0.84
N VAL A 113 7.92 2.44 1.78
CA VAL A 113 7.22 3.70 1.54
C VAL A 113 8.24 4.78 1.18
N VAL A 114 8.09 5.31 -0.01
CA VAL A 114 8.98 6.30 -0.62
C VAL A 114 8.22 7.61 -0.74
N THR A 115 8.90 8.73 -0.50
CA THR A 115 8.32 10.07 -0.68
C THR A 115 9.00 10.79 -1.84
N ARG A 116 8.22 11.51 -2.64
CA ARG A 116 8.72 12.46 -3.63
C ARG A 116 8.01 13.78 -3.38
N ASP A 117 8.75 14.79 -2.96
CA ASP A 117 8.15 16.01 -2.47
C ASP A 117 7.14 15.66 -1.36
N THR A 118 5.85 15.93 -1.56
CA THR A 118 4.75 15.53 -0.66
C THR A 118 4.06 14.22 -1.08
N ASP A 119 4.32 13.73 -2.28
CA ASP A 119 3.66 12.54 -2.81
C ASP A 119 4.24 11.27 -2.16
N ILE A 120 3.37 10.30 -1.88
CA ILE A 120 3.76 9.00 -1.31
C ILE A 120 3.65 7.90 -2.36
N PHE A 121 4.65 7.03 -2.37
CA PHE A 121 4.77 5.90 -3.27
C PHE A 121 5.09 4.61 -2.51
N TYR A 122 4.65 3.50 -3.08
CA TYR A 122 4.87 2.15 -2.56
C TYR A 122 5.79 1.37 -3.52
N ASP A 123 6.98 0.99 -3.05
CA ASP A 123 7.80 -0.03 -3.71
C ASP A 123 7.49 -1.39 -3.08
N VAL A 124 6.69 -2.17 -3.80
CA VAL A 124 6.08 -3.42 -3.31
C VAL A 124 6.84 -4.61 -3.87
N LYS A 125 7.25 -5.50 -2.97
CA LYS A 125 7.88 -6.78 -3.32
C LYS A 125 7.02 -7.94 -2.82
N TYR A 126 6.41 -8.66 -3.77
CA TYR A 126 5.64 -9.85 -3.47
C TYR A 126 6.52 -11.09 -3.31
N ASN A 127 6.34 -11.81 -2.20
CA ASN A 127 6.97 -13.11 -1.99
C ASN A 127 6.13 -14.23 -2.61
N LYS A 128 6.74 -15.42 -2.80
CA LYS A 128 6.11 -16.60 -3.43
C LYS A 128 4.81 -17.06 -2.74
N ALA A 129 4.62 -16.71 -1.47
CA ALA A 129 3.43 -17.08 -0.71
C ALA A 129 2.18 -16.26 -1.07
N SER A 130 2.33 -15.13 -1.79
CA SER A 130 1.20 -14.33 -2.29
C SER A 130 0.54 -14.96 -3.51
N ASN A 131 -0.79 -15.08 -3.54
CA ASN A 131 -1.54 -15.58 -4.69
C ASN A 131 -2.09 -14.44 -5.58
N ALA A 132 -2.68 -14.78 -6.74
CA ALA A 132 -3.16 -13.77 -7.70
C ALA A 132 -4.26 -12.87 -7.11
N ALA A 133 -5.29 -13.45 -6.48
CA ALA A 133 -6.38 -12.69 -5.88
C ALA A 133 -5.89 -11.75 -4.77
N GLY A 134 -4.97 -12.22 -3.90
CA GLY A 134 -4.35 -11.38 -2.88
C GLY A 134 -3.53 -10.24 -3.46
N LYS A 135 -2.86 -10.43 -4.60
CA LYS A 135 -2.12 -9.36 -5.30
C LYS A 135 -3.04 -8.31 -5.90
N GLU A 136 -4.18 -8.72 -6.43
CA GLU A 136 -5.18 -7.82 -7.02
C GLU A 136 -5.77 -6.89 -5.98
N ILE A 137 -6.32 -7.43 -4.89
CA ILE A 137 -6.90 -6.61 -3.81
C ILE A 137 -5.84 -5.73 -3.13
N PHE A 138 -4.61 -6.25 -2.96
CA PHE A 138 -3.49 -5.44 -2.47
C PHE A 138 -3.21 -4.27 -3.42
N GLY A 139 -3.19 -4.52 -4.72
CA GLY A 139 -2.96 -3.53 -5.77
C GLY A 139 -4.08 -2.49 -5.87
N GLU A 140 -5.26 -2.73 -5.32
CA GLU A 140 -6.31 -1.72 -5.20
C GLU A 140 -6.07 -0.75 -4.04
N VAL A 141 -5.47 -1.22 -2.94
CA VAL A 141 -5.23 -0.42 -1.73
C VAL A 141 -3.91 0.35 -1.83
N PHE A 142 -2.85 -0.31 -2.29
CA PHE A 142 -1.49 0.25 -2.40
C PHE A 142 -1.19 0.67 -3.83
N ARG A 143 -1.92 1.70 -4.30
CA ARG A 143 -1.79 2.25 -5.65
C ARG A 143 -0.80 3.40 -5.68
N ASN A 144 -0.04 3.45 -6.77
CA ASN A 144 0.76 4.61 -7.12
C ASN A 144 0.08 5.31 -8.29
N ASP A 145 -0.44 6.52 -8.07
CA ASP A 145 -1.16 7.29 -9.11
C ASP A 145 -0.22 7.85 -10.19
N ARG A 146 1.09 7.84 -9.91
CA ARG A 146 2.14 8.20 -10.87
C ARG A 146 3.14 7.05 -10.97
N VAL A 147 3.84 6.98 -12.10
CA VAL A 147 4.90 5.99 -12.31
C VAL A 147 5.98 6.18 -11.24
N VAL A 148 6.18 5.15 -10.42
CA VAL A 148 7.28 5.13 -9.44
C VAL A 148 8.60 5.14 -10.20
N PHE A 149 9.61 5.82 -9.66
CA PHE A 149 10.96 5.89 -10.17
C PHE A 149 11.51 4.54 -10.68
N TYR A 150 11.66 4.42 -12.00
CA TYR A 150 12.32 3.25 -12.61
C TYR A 150 13.39 3.61 -13.62
N ASP A 151 13.62 4.91 -13.87
CA ASP A 151 14.72 5.33 -14.72
C ASP A 151 16.01 5.41 -13.90
N GLU A 152 16.96 4.52 -14.19
CA GLU A 152 18.30 4.54 -13.58
C GLU A 152 19.09 5.80 -13.93
N SER A 153 18.67 6.53 -14.97
CA SER A 153 19.26 7.82 -15.38
C SER A 153 18.68 9.02 -14.64
N SER A 154 17.61 8.86 -13.85
CA SER A 154 17.09 9.94 -13.02
C SER A 154 17.97 10.20 -11.78
N PRO A 155 18.07 11.46 -11.29
CA PRO A 155 18.84 11.76 -10.08
C PRO A 155 18.27 11.08 -8.81
N CYS A 156 16.98 10.74 -8.81
CA CYS A 156 16.30 9.96 -7.79
C CYS A 156 16.27 8.47 -8.17
N LYS A 157 17.26 7.72 -7.67
CA LYS A 157 17.35 6.26 -7.94
C LYS A 157 16.30 5.49 -7.15
N ARG A 158 15.89 4.30 -7.63
CA ARG A 158 15.01 3.35 -6.91
C ARG A 158 15.46 3.03 -5.48
N LYS A 159 16.75 3.20 -5.14
CA LYS A 159 17.26 2.98 -3.78
C LYS A 159 16.94 4.12 -2.81
N ALA A 160 16.57 5.30 -3.32
CA ALA A 160 16.19 6.44 -2.52
C ALA A 160 14.84 6.21 -1.83
N VAL A 161 14.74 6.64 -0.57
CA VAL A 161 13.52 6.52 0.25
C VAL A 161 12.82 7.86 0.44
N THR A 162 13.43 8.94 -0.05
CA THR A 162 12.85 10.27 -0.20
C THR A 162 13.58 11.00 -1.33
N CYS A 163 12.86 11.84 -2.06
CA CYS A 163 13.39 12.73 -3.08
C CYS A 163 12.69 14.09 -3.02
N ILE A 164 13.42 15.17 -3.27
CA ILE A 164 12.88 16.53 -3.47
C ILE A 164 13.26 16.97 -4.88
N ASN A 165 12.29 17.46 -5.67
CA ASN A 165 12.52 17.93 -7.03
C ASN A 165 13.32 16.91 -7.88
N GLU A 166 13.03 15.62 -7.72
CA GLU A 166 13.74 14.49 -8.36
C GLU A 166 15.19 14.23 -7.89
N TYR A 167 15.67 14.91 -6.84
CA TYR A 167 16.99 14.67 -6.27
C TYR A 167 16.89 13.83 -5.00
N SER A 168 17.75 12.81 -4.89
CA SER A 168 17.89 11.97 -3.69
C SER A 168 19.08 12.40 -2.84
N ARG A 169 19.09 12.08 -1.54
CA ARG A 169 20.23 12.18 -0.60
C ARG A 169 21.48 12.95 -1.09
N GLY A 170 21.68 14.19 -0.63
CA GLY A 170 22.94 14.93 -0.86
C GLY A 170 23.25 15.27 -2.33
N THR A 171 22.27 15.10 -3.23
CA THR A 171 22.37 15.50 -4.64
C THR A 171 21.54 16.73 -4.93
N MET A 172 21.29 17.62 -3.94
CA MET A 172 20.57 18.89 -4.15
C MET A 172 21.04 19.50 -5.48
N GLY A 173 20.06 19.67 -6.39
CA GLY A 173 20.31 20.11 -7.75
C GLY A 173 21.25 21.31 -7.77
N LYS A 174 22.20 21.28 -8.71
CA LYS A 174 23.07 22.43 -8.95
C LYS A 174 22.27 23.72 -9.14
#